data_AF-A0A2V9JIX7-F1
#
_entry.id   AF-A0A2V9JIX7-F1
#
_cell.length_a   1.000
_cell.length_b   1.000
_cell.length_c   1.000
_cell.angle_alpha   90.00
_cell.angle_beta   90.00
_cell.angle_gamma   90.00
#
_symmetry.space_group_name_H-M   'P 1'
#
loop_
_entity.id
_entity.type
_entity.pdbx_description
1 polymer ?
#
loop_
_entity_poly.entity_id
_entity_poly.type
_entity_poly.pdbx_seq_one_letter_code
_entity_poly.pdbx_strand_id
1 'polypeptide(L)'
;MAEKINAGTILIEEGTLLPECFQSESEPYSKGWRSVKDLDGYGLDRRIREMGWTFFYMAGEVHATAVGSDLEKTTRRAVKKVIAYTKSERRNCLEIAEVTAKRFLGLPYVRV
;
A
#
# COMPACT_ATOMS: atom_id res chain seq x y z
N MET A 1 -0.62 -1.72 16.85
CA MET A 1 0.47 -2.44 16.16
C MET A 1 0.03 -2.47 14.71
N ALA A 2 0.72 -1.77 13.80
CA ALA A 2 0.33 -1.75 12.39
C ALA A 2 0.85 -3.03 11.73
N GLU A 3 0.05 -3.66 10.88
CA GLU A 3 0.41 -4.87 10.16
C GLU A 3 1.68 -4.64 9.32
N LYS A 4 2.50 -5.69 9.24
CA LYS A 4 3.75 -5.66 8.49
C LYS A 4 3.41 -5.61 7.00
N ILE A 5 3.74 -4.48 6.36
CA ILE A 5 3.58 -4.32 4.90
C ILE A 5 4.45 -5.34 4.17
N ASN A 6 3.83 -6.11 3.28
CA ASN A 6 4.48 -7.04 2.38
C ASN A 6 4.02 -6.79 0.94
N ALA A 7 4.59 -7.53 -0.01
CA ALA A 7 4.07 -7.56 -1.37
C ALA A 7 2.61 -8.06 -1.37
N GLY A 8 1.78 -7.47 -2.23
CA GLY A 8 0.34 -7.71 -2.30
C GLY A 8 -0.49 -6.93 -1.28
N THR A 9 0.14 -6.21 -0.33
CA THR A 9 -0.62 -5.33 0.58
C THR A 9 -1.24 -4.17 -0.19
N ILE A 10 -2.55 -3.97 -0.01
CA ILE A 10 -3.29 -2.87 -0.64
C ILE A 10 -3.55 -1.79 0.39
N LEU A 11 -3.23 -0.54 0.04
CA LEU A 11 -3.57 0.63 0.82
C LEU A 11 -4.63 1.46 0.09
N ILE A 12 -5.67 1.85 0.81
CA ILE A 12 -6.78 2.66 0.29
C ILE A 12 -6.85 3.96 1.10
N GLU A 13 -7.07 5.07 0.40
CA GLU A 13 -7.32 6.37 1.01
C GLU A 13 -8.65 6.37 1.79
N GLU A 14 -8.61 6.89 3.00
CA GLU A 14 -9.81 7.07 3.84
C GLU A 14 -10.81 7.98 3.13
N GLY A 15 -12.09 7.58 3.12
CA GLY A 15 -13.14 8.30 2.41
C GLY A 15 -13.28 7.90 0.93
N THR A 16 -12.47 6.97 0.43
CA THR A 16 -12.73 6.32 -0.86
C THR A 16 -14.12 5.68 -0.83
N LEU A 17 -14.93 5.96 -1.84
CA LEU A 17 -16.23 5.32 -2.02
C LEU A 17 -15.99 3.84 -2.32
N LEU A 18 -16.33 2.99 -1.35
CA LEU A 18 -16.26 1.54 -1.45
C LEU A 18 -17.69 0.98 -1.35
N PRO A 19 -17.96 -0.17 -1.98
CA PRO A 19 -19.22 -0.89 -1.77
C PRO A 19 -19.49 -1.08 -0.27
N GLU A 20 -20.73 -0.94 0.19
CA GLU A 20 -21.09 -0.95 1.62
C GLU A 20 -20.61 -2.21 2.36
N CYS A 21 -20.62 -3.36 1.70
CA CYS A 21 -20.17 -4.64 2.25
C CYS A 21 -18.64 -4.75 2.41
N PHE A 22 -17.87 -3.80 1.85
CA PHE A 22 -16.41 -3.82 1.84
C PHE A 22 -15.79 -2.98 2.97
N GLN A 23 -16.59 -2.18 3.68
CA GLN A 23 -16.08 -1.22 4.68
C GLN A 23 -15.45 -1.86 5.93
N SER A 24 -15.58 -3.17 6.11
CA SER A 24 -15.31 -3.89 7.36
C SER A 24 -13.88 -4.47 7.51
N GLU A 25 -13.10 -4.65 6.44
CA GLU A 25 -11.83 -5.40 6.50
C GLU A 25 -10.60 -4.50 6.23
N SER A 26 -10.48 -3.37 6.93
CA SER A 26 -9.26 -2.53 6.83
C SER A 26 -8.79 -1.94 8.15
N GLU A 27 -7.49 -1.78 8.31
CA GLU A 27 -6.86 -1.17 9.48
C GLU A 27 -6.14 0.15 9.17
N PRO A 28 -6.10 1.12 10.11
CA PRO A 28 -5.34 2.34 9.94
C PRO A 28 -3.84 2.08 9.77
N TYR A 29 -3.23 2.61 8.70
CA TYR A 29 -1.80 2.47 8.43
C TYR A 29 -1.03 3.80 8.61
N SER A 30 -1.54 4.85 7.98
CA SER A 30 -1.01 6.21 8.05
C SER A 30 -2.13 7.24 8.00
N LYS A 31 -1.83 8.53 8.17
CA LYS A 31 -2.87 9.58 8.21
C LYS A 31 -3.66 9.59 6.89
N GLY A 32 -4.94 9.24 6.97
CA GLY A 32 -5.86 9.18 5.84
C GLY A 32 -5.71 7.93 4.96
N TRP A 33 -5.00 6.88 5.41
CA TRP A 33 -4.77 5.67 4.62
C TRP A 33 -4.88 4.42 5.48
N ARG A 34 -5.59 3.43 4.95
CA ARG A 34 -5.86 2.14 5.60
C ARG A 34 -5.31 1.00 4.77
N SER A 35 -4.85 -0.05 5.43
CA SER A 35 -4.46 -1.32 4.81
C SER A 35 -5.68 -2.23 4.74
N VAL A 36 -5.93 -2.82 3.56
CA VAL A 36 -6.90 -3.90 3.40
C VAL A 36 -6.36 -5.16 4.07
N LYS A 37 -7.22 -5.86 4.81
CA LYS A 37 -6.88 -7.13 5.46
C LYS A 37 -7.32 -8.30 4.60
N ASP A 38 -6.61 -9.41 4.75
CA ASP A 38 -7.00 -10.74 4.28
C ASP A 38 -7.28 -10.87 2.77
N LEU A 39 -6.94 -9.85 1.97
CA LEU A 39 -7.13 -9.81 0.52
C LEU A 39 -5.90 -9.22 -0.17
N ASP A 40 -5.42 -9.92 -1.20
CA ASP A 40 -4.48 -9.39 -2.18
C ASP A 40 -5.22 -8.67 -3.33
N GLY A 41 -4.48 -8.14 -4.30
CA GLY A 41 -5.04 -7.39 -5.43
C GLY A 41 -6.11 -8.18 -6.20
N TYR A 42 -5.93 -9.50 -6.34
CA TYR A 42 -6.85 -10.38 -7.04
C TYR A 42 -8.13 -10.64 -6.23
N GLY A 43 -7.99 -10.96 -4.94
CA GLY A 43 -9.12 -11.14 -4.03
C GLY A 43 -9.98 -9.88 -3.92
N LEU A 44 -9.32 -8.71 -3.88
CA LEU A 44 -10.00 -7.42 -3.91
C LEU A 44 -10.75 -7.19 -5.22
N ASP A 45 -10.08 -7.37 -6.37
CA ASP A 45 -10.69 -7.21 -7.70
C ASP A 45 -11.94 -8.07 -7.84
N ARG A 46 -11.84 -9.35 -7.46
CA ARG A 46 -12.97 -10.29 -7.50
C ARG A 46 -14.16 -9.80 -6.68
N ARG A 47 -13.94 -9.42 -5.42
CA ARG A 47 -15.03 -8.95 -4.54
C ARG A 47 -15.68 -7.68 -5.08
N ILE A 48 -14.89 -6.74 -5.58
CA ILE A 48 -15.41 -5.49 -6.17
C ILE A 48 -16.26 -5.80 -7.41
N ARG A 49 -15.79 -6.71 -8.28
CA ARG A 49 -16.54 -7.12 -9.48
C ARG A 49 -17.83 -7.86 -9.17
N GLU A 50 -17.84 -8.73 -8.16
CA GLU A 50 -19.06 -9.43 -7.70
C GLU A 50 -20.15 -8.44 -7.25
N MET A 51 -19.77 -7.23 -6.83
CA MET A 51 -20.69 -6.16 -6.43
C MET A 51 -21.05 -5.22 -7.59
N GLY A 52 -20.64 -5.52 -8.83
CA GLY A 52 -20.92 -4.70 -10.02
C GLY A 52 -20.02 -3.48 -10.19
N TRP A 53 -18.94 -3.38 -9.42
CA TRP A 53 -17.96 -2.30 -9.52
C TRP A 53 -16.76 -2.71 -10.38
N THR A 54 -16.04 -1.72 -10.89
CA THR A 54 -14.77 -1.95 -11.61
C THR A 54 -13.59 -1.61 -10.72
N PHE A 55 -12.66 -2.54 -10.60
CA PHE A 55 -11.32 -2.31 -10.05
C PHE A 55 -10.31 -2.46 -11.19
N PHE A 56 -9.41 -1.49 -11.35
CA PHE A 56 -8.43 -1.52 -12.42
C PHE A 56 -7.07 -1.03 -11.92
N TYR A 57 -6.03 -1.68 -12.43
CA TYR A 57 -4.66 -1.27 -12.22
C TYR A 57 -4.31 -0.10 -13.14
N MET A 58 -3.80 0.99 -12.57
CA MET A 58 -3.22 2.08 -13.34
C MET A 58 -1.74 1.79 -13.59
N ALA A 59 -1.35 1.76 -14.87
CA ALA A 59 0.04 1.56 -15.26
C ALA A 59 0.98 2.61 -14.64
N GLY A 60 2.23 2.22 -14.42
CA GLY A 60 3.25 3.05 -13.80
C GLY A 60 3.42 2.69 -12.33
N GLU A 61 4.46 1.90 -12.06
CA GLU A 61 4.91 1.59 -10.72
C GLU A 61 5.66 2.80 -10.13
N VAL A 62 5.37 3.12 -8.88
CA VAL A 62 6.03 4.21 -8.14
C VAL A 62 6.91 3.58 -7.08
N HIS A 63 8.19 3.93 -7.10
CA HIS A 63 9.15 3.45 -6.12
C HIS A 63 9.58 4.56 -5.17
N ALA A 64 9.83 4.19 -3.91
CA ALA A 64 10.50 5.02 -2.93
C ALA A 64 11.58 4.25 -2.17
N THR A 65 12.58 4.99 -1.69
CA THR A 65 13.66 4.43 -0.87
C THR A 65 13.76 5.17 0.47
N ALA A 66 14.03 4.43 1.54
CA ALA A 66 14.34 4.97 2.85
C ALA A 66 15.58 4.28 3.44
N VAL A 67 16.45 5.06 4.08
CA VAL A 67 17.68 4.57 4.71
C VAL A 67 17.46 4.36 6.21
N GLY A 68 17.97 3.26 6.76
CA GLY A 68 17.92 2.96 8.18
C GLY A 68 18.22 1.51 8.52
N SER A 69 18.70 1.29 9.75
CA SER A 69 19.05 -0.02 10.30
C SER A 69 17.85 -0.81 10.83
N ASP A 70 16.83 -0.12 11.33
CA ASP A 70 15.57 -0.71 11.77
C ASP A 70 14.68 -0.99 10.55
N LEU A 71 14.54 -2.26 10.17
CA LEU A 71 13.84 -2.66 8.96
C LEU A 71 12.40 -2.17 8.93
N GLU A 72 11.63 -2.39 10.01
CA GLU A 72 10.21 -2.05 10.07
C GLU A 72 9.98 -0.53 9.98
N LYS A 73 10.72 0.25 10.75
CA LYS A 73 10.64 1.72 10.69
C LYS A 73 11.10 2.26 9.34
N THR A 74 12.05 1.59 8.69
CA THR A 74 12.57 2.00 7.39
C THR A 74 11.58 1.67 6.27
N THR A 75 10.99 0.48 6.27
CA THR A 75 9.88 0.12 5.38
C THR A 75 8.72 1.10 5.53
N ARG A 76 8.28 1.38 6.77
CA ARG A 76 7.18 2.33 7.00
C ARG A 76 7.49 3.74 6.47
N ARG A 77 8.75 4.18 6.53
CA ARG A 77 9.18 5.46 5.94
C ARG A 77 9.16 5.42 4.41
N ALA A 78 9.58 4.33 3.79
CA ALA A 78 9.52 4.15 2.34
C ALA A 78 8.05 4.13 1.85
N VAL A 79 7.18 3.35 2.50
CA VAL A 79 5.74 3.29 2.16
C VAL A 79 5.07 4.66 2.29
N LYS A 80 5.37 5.44 3.35
CA LYS A 80 4.85 6.80 3.48
C LYS A 80 5.26 7.73 2.33
N LYS A 81 6.44 7.54 1.74
CA LYS A 81 6.87 8.28 0.55
C LYS A 81 6.07 7.86 -0.68
N VAL A 82 5.84 6.55 -0.88
CA VAL A 82 4.97 6.06 -1.96
C VAL A 82 3.56 6.63 -1.83
N ILE A 83 2.95 6.60 -0.64
CA ILE A 83 1.65 7.23 -0.37
C ILE A 83 1.64 8.72 -0.77
N ALA A 84 2.70 9.47 -0.44
CA ALA A 84 2.79 10.88 -0.79
C ALA A 84 2.84 11.09 -2.32
N TYR A 85 3.56 10.23 -3.06
CA TYR A 85 3.55 10.26 -4.53
C TYR A 85 2.18 9.88 -5.09
N THR A 86 1.54 8.82 -4.59
CA THR A 86 0.19 8.38 -4.97
C THR A 86 -0.84 9.51 -4.82
N LYS A 87 -0.77 10.26 -3.70
CA LYS A 87 -1.60 11.46 -3.49
C LYS A 87 -1.35 12.55 -4.54
N SER A 88 -0.09 12.79 -4.90
CA SER A 88 0.25 13.79 -5.92
C SER A 88 -0.31 13.43 -7.31
N GLU A 89 -0.47 12.14 -7.60
CA GLU A 89 -1.08 11.63 -8.84
C GLU A 89 -2.61 11.48 -8.75
N ARG A 90 -3.24 11.92 -7.65
CA ARG A 90 -4.69 11.80 -7.41
C ARG A 90 -5.22 10.37 -7.48
N ARG A 91 -4.38 9.39 -7.12
CA ARG A 91 -4.78 7.99 -6.96
C ARG A 91 -5.27 7.75 -5.52
N ASN A 92 -6.36 7.01 -5.38
CA ASN A 92 -7.01 6.71 -4.10
C ASN A 92 -6.62 5.33 -3.53
N CYS A 93 -5.87 4.54 -4.29
CA CYS A 93 -5.46 3.19 -3.94
C CYS A 93 -4.05 2.91 -4.47
N LEU A 94 -3.30 2.07 -3.78
CA LEU A 94 -2.05 1.49 -4.26
C LEU A 94 -1.88 0.06 -3.75
N GLU A 95 -1.22 -0.77 -4.55
CA GLU A 95 -0.75 -2.09 -4.14
C GLU A 95 0.77 -2.05 -3.99
N ILE A 96 1.27 -2.68 -2.93
CA ILE A 96 2.69 -2.86 -2.72
C ILE A 96 3.16 -4.01 -3.60
N ALA A 97 3.87 -3.70 -4.68
CA ALA A 97 4.38 -4.72 -5.60
C ALA A 97 5.59 -5.47 -5.01
N GLU A 98 6.52 -4.75 -4.39
CA GLU A 98 7.74 -5.33 -3.81
C GLU A 98 8.16 -4.56 -2.55
N VAL A 99 8.85 -5.24 -1.62
CA VAL A 99 9.60 -4.62 -0.53
C VAL A 99 10.98 -5.27 -0.48
N THR A 100 12.03 -4.56 -0.88
CA THR A 100 13.40 -5.08 -0.86
C THR A 100 14.26 -4.36 0.17
N ALA A 101 14.87 -5.12 1.08
CA ALA A 101 15.93 -4.62 1.95
C ALA A 101 17.29 -4.80 1.25
N LYS A 102 18.10 -3.73 1.19
CA LYS A 102 19.39 -3.69 0.50
C LYS A 102 20.43 -2.92 1.31
N ARG A 103 21.68 -2.98 0.87
CA ARG A 103 22.79 -2.18 1.41
C ARG A 103 23.55 -1.51 0.28
N PHE A 104 23.93 -0.25 0.48
CA PHE A 104 24.81 0.48 -0.44
C PHE A 104 25.91 1.16 0.38
N LEU A 105 27.18 0.90 0.06
CA LEU A 105 28.34 1.40 0.81
C LEU A 105 28.24 1.15 2.33
N GLY A 106 27.74 -0.04 2.71
CA GLY A 106 27.55 -0.42 4.11
C GLY A 106 26.28 0.15 4.77
N LEU A 107 25.59 1.12 4.15
CA LEU A 107 24.36 1.71 4.67
C LEU A 107 23.12 0.88 4.31
N PRO A 108 22.33 0.40 5.30
CA PRO A 108 21.09 -0.32 5.05
C PRO A 108 19.98 0.60 4.58
N TYR A 109 19.20 0.15 3.59
CA TYR A 109 18.03 0.86 3.09
C TYR A 109 16.94 -0.13 2.63
N VAL A 110 15.70 0.36 2.55
CA VAL A 110 14.55 -0.36 2.00
C VAL A 110 14.08 0.37 0.75
N ARG A 111 13.85 -0.38 -0.32
CA ARG A 111 13.10 0.05 -1.50
C ARG A 111 11.70 -0.58 -1.43
N VAL A 112 10.69 0.25 -1.63
CA VAL A 112 9.29 -0.12 -1.85
C VAL A 112 8.93 0.39 -3.22
#